data_AF-A0A496SCZ6-F1
#
_entry.id   AF-A0A496SCZ6-F1
#
_cell.length_a   1.000
_cell.length_b   1.000
_cell.length_c   1.000
_cell.angle_alpha   90.00
_cell.angle_beta   90.00
_cell.angle_gamma   90.00
#
_symmetry.space_group_name_H-M   'P 1'
#
loop_
_entity.id
_entity.type
_entity.pdbx_description
1 polymer ?
#
loop_
_entity_poly.entity_id
_entity_poly.type
_entity_poly.pdbx_seq_one_letter_code
_entity_poly.pdbx_strand_id
1 'polypeptide(L)'
;MFYLEVFPEWFEHKETKPEVTVFVRGNSPERISASVESLRTQETDRSYEVVVVTTSEEVVGLLEDLRVPIVRWCVGDEKGYYTARGRLVCELPEGLKASPKMIEALSVVDDVEDGMAFGRVKYPSGRRKSTKVCMVKGKGKERVFVDEVVAYAFGYGLQ
;
A
#
# COMPACT_ATOMS: atom_id res chain seq x y z
N MET A 1 -3.79 0.88 22.09
CA MET A 1 -3.33 2.29 22.02
C MET A 1 -2.71 2.45 20.64
N PHE A 2 -3.10 3.49 19.91
CA PHE A 2 -2.67 3.68 18.53
C PHE A 2 -1.83 4.95 18.44
N TYR A 3 -0.60 4.85 17.93
CA TYR A 3 0.29 5.99 17.75
C TYR A 3 0.81 6.01 16.32
N LEU A 4 0.95 7.22 15.77
CA LEU A 4 1.63 7.44 14.50
C LEU A 4 3.08 7.78 14.80
N GLU A 5 3.99 7.02 14.20
CA GLU A 5 5.42 7.22 14.29
C GLU A 5 6.01 7.43 12.90
N VAL A 6 7.04 8.26 12.83
CA VAL A 6 7.76 8.57 11.60
C VAL A 6 9.22 8.76 11.94
N PHE A 7 10.09 8.41 11.01
CA PHE A 7 11.49 8.80 11.10
C PHE A 7 11.63 10.32 10.86
N PRO A 8 12.63 11.00 11.45
CA PRO A 8 12.70 12.46 11.47
C PRO A 8 12.68 13.15 10.10
N GLU A 9 13.36 12.60 9.09
CA GLU A 9 13.47 13.19 7.76
C GLU A 9 12.11 13.19 7.03
N TRP A 10 11.13 12.40 7.47
CA TRP A 10 9.76 12.50 6.97
C TRP A 10 9.16 13.90 7.18
N PHE A 11 9.53 14.60 8.25
CA PHE A 11 9.00 15.94 8.53
C PHE A 11 9.34 16.96 7.44
N GLU A 12 10.39 16.74 6.66
CA GLU A 12 10.75 17.58 5.51
C GLU A 12 9.75 17.45 4.35
N HIS A 13 9.07 16.30 4.26
CA HIS A 13 8.13 15.98 3.19
C HIS A 13 6.66 16.12 3.61
N LYS A 14 6.39 16.48 4.88
CA LYS A 14 5.03 16.53 5.44
C LYS A 14 4.11 17.54 4.75
N GLU A 15 4.66 18.59 4.14
CA GLU A 15 3.87 19.61 3.43
C GLU A 15 3.43 19.11 2.04
N THR A 16 4.17 18.18 1.45
CA THR A 16 3.80 17.54 0.18
C THR A 16 2.65 16.58 0.43
N LYS A 17 1.43 16.95 0.03
CA LYS A 17 0.27 16.06 0.12
C LYS A 17 0.34 15.00 -0.97
N PRO A 18 0.38 13.70 -0.62
CA PRO A 18 0.30 12.64 -1.62
C PRO A 18 -1.11 12.60 -2.21
N GLU A 19 -1.24 12.10 -3.43
CA GLU A 19 -2.54 11.76 -4.01
C GLU A 19 -3.04 10.41 -3.49
N VAL A 20 -2.12 9.46 -3.29
CA VAL A 20 -2.41 8.09 -2.87
C VAL A 20 -1.74 7.79 -1.53
N THR A 21 -2.50 7.29 -0.56
CA THR A 21 -1.95 6.63 0.63
C THR A 21 -2.07 5.12 0.46
N VAL A 22 -0.94 4.42 0.42
CA VAL A 22 -0.90 2.95 0.35
C VAL A 22 -0.72 2.37 1.75
N PHE A 23 -1.67 1.59 2.23
CA PHE A 23 -1.55 0.86 3.49
C PHE A 23 -0.97 -0.53 3.27
N VAL A 24 0.05 -0.85 4.07
CA VAL A 24 0.59 -2.21 4.21
C VAL A 24 0.37 -2.65 5.65
N ARG A 25 -0.42 -3.71 5.85
CA ARG A 25 -0.73 -4.22 7.19
C ARG A 25 -0.08 -5.56 7.43
N GLY A 26 0.64 -5.68 8.52
CA GLY A 26 1.38 -6.89 8.82
C GLY A 26 2.29 -6.78 10.02
N ASN A 27 2.71 -7.95 10.51
CA ASN A 27 3.59 -8.09 11.68
C ASN A 27 4.87 -8.88 11.36
N SER A 28 5.02 -9.40 10.13
CA SER A 28 6.23 -10.11 9.70
C SER A 28 7.20 -9.14 9.01
N PRO A 29 8.40 -8.91 9.56
CA PRO A 29 9.41 -8.04 8.95
C PRO A 29 9.72 -8.40 7.50
N GLU A 30 9.87 -9.69 7.18
CA GLU A 30 10.20 -10.16 5.84
C GLU A 30 9.10 -9.85 4.82
N ARG A 31 7.84 -10.03 5.23
CA ARG A 31 6.67 -9.77 4.37
C ARG A 31 6.43 -8.28 4.19
N ILE A 32 6.60 -7.49 5.25
CA ILE A 32 6.51 -6.03 5.19
C ILE A 32 7.60 -5.48 4.29
N SER A 33 8.85 -5.87 4.51
CA SER A 33 10.01 -5.45 3.71
C SER A 33 9.75 -5.69 2.21
N ALA A 34 9.34 -6.90 1.83
CA ALA A 34 9.06 -7.21 0.43
C ALA A 34 7.93 -6.35 -0.18
N SER A 35 6.91 -6.03 0.61
CA SER A 35 5.78 -5.20 0.17
C SER A 35 6.24 -3.75 -0.02
N VAL A 36 6.92 -3.18 0.99
CA VAL A 36 7.45 -1.80 0.97
C VAL A 36 8.47 -1.62 -0.15
N GLU A 37 9.41 -2.54 -0.33
CA GLU A 37 10.41 -2.47 -1.40
C GLU A 37 9.75 -2.47 -2.80
N SER A 38 8.71 -3.29 -3.01
CA SER A 38 7.97 -3.28 -4.29
C SER A 38 7.19 -1.99 -4.53
N LEU A 39 6.86 -1.25 -3.47
CA LEU A 39 6.21 0.06 -3.57
C LEU A 39 7.20 1.18 -3.87
N ARG A 40 8.52 0.98 -3.71
CA ARG A 40 9.52 2.00 -4.05
C ARG A 40 9.75 2.14 -5.55
N THR A 41 9.32 1.16 -6.34
CA THR A 41 9.58 1.06 -7.78
C THR A 41 8.30 1.24 -8.61
N GLN A 42 7.33 2.00 -8.10
CA GLN A 42 6.09 2.27 -8.82
C GLN A 42 6.35 3.21 -10.01
N GLU A 43 5.92 2.77 -11.19
CA GLU A 43 5.92 3.53 -12.44
C GLU A 43 4.59 4.31 -12.53
N THR A 44 4.53 5.46 -11.87
CA THR A 44 3.35 6.35 -11.87
C THR A 44 3.79 7.80 -11.72
N ASP A 45 3.03 8.72 -12.33
CA ASP A 45 3.21 10.17 -12.16
C ASP A 45 2.53 10.69 -10.88
N ARG A 46 1.80 9.82 -10.18
CA ARG A 46 1.06 10.17 -8.97
C ARG A 46 1.97 10.22 -7.77
N SER A 47 1.84 11.28 -6.97
CA SER A 47 2.52 11.31 -5.67
C SER A 47 1.85 10.34 -4.71
N TYR A 48 2.65 9.55 -3.99
CA TYR A 48 2.13 8.57 -3.04
C TYR A 48 2.98 8.48 -1.77
N GLU A 49 2.35 7.98 -0.72
CA GLU A 49 3.01 7.59 0.52
C GLU A 49 2.62 6.15 0.87
N VAL A 50 3.43 5.51 1.71
CA VAL A 50 3.21 4.18 2.24
C VAL A 50 3.06 4.29 3.75
N VAL A 51 1.95 3.78 4.28
CA VAL A 51 1.67 3.70 5.71
C VAL A 51 1.67 2.24 6.13
N VAL A 52 2.66 1.84 6.92
CA VAL A 52 2.70 0.50 7.49
C VAL A 52 1.91 0.47 8.79
N VAL A 53 0.99 -0.48 8.94
CA VAL A 53 0.25 -0.68 10.20
C VAL A 53 0.69 -2.00 10.81
N THR A 54 1.30 -1.92 11.98
CA THR A 54 1.95 -3.04 12.66
C THR A 54 1.69 -3.00 14.17
N THR A 55 1.77 -4.14 14.83
CA THR A 55 1.90 -4.23 16.30
C THR A 55 3.25 -4.83 16.71
N SER A 56 4.15 -5.06 15.75
CA SER A 56 5.45 -5.68 15.93
C SER A 56 6.56 -4.65 16.05
N GLU A 57 7.31 -4.67 17.15
CA GLU A 57 8.50 -3.83 17.37
C GLU A 57 9.62 -4.15 16.36
N GLU A 58 9.75 -5.41 15.92
CA GLU A 58 10.72 -5.81 14.90
C GLU A 58 10.43 -5.14 13.54
N VAL A 59 9.14 -4.97 13.21
CA VAL A 59 8.74 -4.23 12.00
C VAL A 59 9.04 -2.74 12.16
N VAL A 60 8.86 -2.16 13.36
CA VAL A 60 9.20 -0.76 13.60
C VAL A 60 10.71 -0.53 13.40
N GLY A 61 11.56 -1.34 14.03
CA GLY A 61 13.01 -1.22 13.86
C GLY A 61 13.46 -1.38 12.40
N LEU A 62 12.87 -2.32 11.66
CA LEU A 62 13.10 -2.47 10.21
C LEU A 62 12.76 -1.18 9.44
N LEU A 63 11.63 -0.53 9.75
CA LEU A 63 11.19 0.67 9.03
C LEU A 63 12.04 1.89 9.35
N GLU A 64 12.53 2.01 10.58
CA GLU A 64 13.49 3.04 10.98
C GLU A 64 14.80 2.91 10.18
N ASP A 65 15.28 1.68 9.95
CA ASP A 65 16.50 1.41 9.20
C ASP A 65 16.37 1.71 7.69
N LEU A 66 15.17 1.55 7.12
CA LEU A 66 14.93 1.75 5.68
C LEU A 66 15.10 3.20 5.22
N ARG A 67 14.86 4.19 6.11
CA ARG A 67 14.99 5.64 5.85
C ARG A 67 14.37 6.10 4.52
N VAL A 68 13.10 5.75 4.29
CA VAL A 68 12.39 6.06 3.04
C VAL A 68 11.40 7.21 3.23
N PRO A 69 11.56 8.38 2.56
CA PRO A 69 10.75 9.60 2.78
C PRO A 69 9.25 9.45 2.54
N ILE A 70 8.87 8.45 1.76
CA ILE A 70 7.46 8.14 1.50
C ILE A 70 6.84 7.18 2.52
N VAL A 71 7.62 6.60 3.45
CA VAL A 71 7.15 5.59 4.41
C VAL A 71 6.86 6.20 5.78
N ARG A 72 5.70 5.88 6.33
CA ARG A 72 5.29 6.13 7.73
C ARG A 72 4.81 4.84 8.36
N TRP A 73 4.70 4.79 9.68
CA TRP A 73 4.03 3.67 10.34
C TRP A 73 3.12 4.06 11.48
N CYS A 74 2.11 3.24 11.67
CA CYS A 74 1.22 3.30 12.80
C CYS A 74 1.39 2.03 13.63
N VAL A 75 1.54 2.20 14.93
CA VAL A 75 1.61 1.08 15.86
C VAL A 75 0.23 0.89 16.50
N GLY A 76 -0.43 -0.22 16.19
CA GLY A 76 -1.77 -0.55 16.70
C GLY A 76 -2.56 -1.52 15.83
N ASP A 77 -3.70 -1.99 16.34
CA ASP A 77 -4.59 -2.98 15.74
C ASP A 77 -5.70 -2.38 14.86
N GLU A 78 -5.91 -1.07 14.93
CA GLU A 78 -6.94 -0.36 14.16
C GLU A 78 -6.61 -0.28 12.66
N LYS A 79 -7.65 0.00 11.85
CA LYS A 79 -7.51 0.13 10.38
C LYS A 79 -6.59 1.28 9.97
N GLY A 80 -6.42 2.31 10.79
CA GLY A 80 -5.51 3.43 10.53
C GLY A 80 -5.89 4.34 9.36
N TYR A 81 -7.01 4.11 8.65
CA TYR A 81 -7.39 4.92 7.48
C TYR A 81 -7.56 6.41 7.76
N TYR A 82 -7.84 6.79 9.01
CA TYR A 82 -7.89 8.20 9.42
C TYR A 82 -6.53 8.90 9.36
N THR A 83 -5.42 8.15 9.27
CA THR A 83 -4.06 8.70 9.10
C THR A 83 -3.69 8.89 7.62
N ALA A 84 -4.57 8.50 6.70
CA ALA A 84 -4.38 8.71 5.27
C ALA A 84 -4.37 10.20 4.95
N ARG A 85 -3.38 10.64 4.16
CA ARG A 85 -3.29 12.02 3.67
C ARG A 85 -3.73 12.14 2.22
N GLY A 86 -3.66 11.04 1.47
CA GLY A 86 -4.10 10.95 0.09
C GLY A 86 -5.61 10.94 -0.05
N ARG A 87 -6.09 11.46 -1.18
CA ARG A 87 -7.51 11.40 -1.57
C ARG A 87 -7.93 9.99 -1.99
N LEU A 88 -6.96 9.18 -2.42
CA LEU A 88 -7.11 7.77 -2.75
C LEU A 88 -6.44 6.92 -1.68
N VAL A 89 -7.11 5.86 -1.23
CA VAL A 89 -6.57 4.90 -0.27
C VAL A 89 -6.35 3.56 -0.96
N CYS A 90 -5.13 3.07 -0.98
CA CYS A 90 -4.78 1.78 -1.56
C CYS A 90 -4.45 0.77 -0.47
N GLU A 91 -4.97 -0.44 -0.56
CA GLU A 91 -4.63 -1.55 0.34
C GLU A 91 -3.70 -2.54 -0.36
N LEU A 92 -2.56 -2.82 0.24
CA LEU A 92 -1.66 -3.91 -0.14
C LEU A 92 -1.42 -4.81 1.09
N PRO A 93 -2.01 -6.03 1.13
CA PRO A 93 -1.74 -7.00 2.18
C PRO A 93 -0.24 -7.34 2.31
N GLU A 94 0.25 -7.57 3.53
CA GLU A 94 1.61 -8.06 3.74
C GLU A 94 1.88 -9.34 2.92
N GLY A 95 3.09 -9.46 2.41
CA GLY A 95 3.52 -10.63 1.64
C GLY A 95 3.04 -10.63 0.19
N LEU A 96 2.39 -9.55 -0.27
CA LEU A 96 2.20 -9.29 -1.69
C LEU A 96 3.23 -8.28 -2.17
N LYS A 97 3.85 -8.56 -3.32
CA LYS A 97 4.69 -7.61 -4.04
C LYS A 97 3.82 -6.85 -5.02
N ALA A 98 3.74 -5.53 -4.89
CA ALA A 98 3.09 -4.67 -5.87
C ALA A 98 3.73 -4.86 -7.24
N SER A 99 2.92 -4.89 -8.30
CA SER A 99 3.45 -4.73 -9.66
C SER A 99 3.94 -3.28 -9.84
N PRO A 100 4.90 -3.00 -10.75
CA PRO A 100 5.37 -1.63 -10.98
C PRO A 100 4.25 -0.66 -11.35
N LYS A 101 3.17 -1.14 -11.99
CA LYS A 101 2.03 -0.31 -12.43
C LYS A 101 0.81 -0.41 -11.52
N MET A 102 0.95 -0.93 -10.30
CA MET A 102 -0.19 -1.16 -9.40
C MET A 102 -0.97 0.13 -9.13
N ILE A 103 -0.28 1.20 -8.74
CA ILE A 103 -0.90 2.47 -8.41
C ILE A 103 -1.62 3.04 -9.64
N GLU A 104 -0.94 3.04 -10.80
CA GLU A 104 -1.52 3.55 -12.05
C GLU A 104 -2.76 2.77 -12.47
N ALA A 105 -2.67 1.43 -12.51
CA ALA A 105 -3.77 0.57 -12.92
C ALA A 105 -5.01 0.71 -12.02
N LEU A 106 -4.81 0.80 -10.69
CA LEU A 106 -5.92 0.95 -9.76
C LEU A 106 -6.49 2.38 -9.72
N SER A 107 -5.78 3.35 -10.27
CA SER A 107 -6.23 4.74 -10.32
C SER A 107 -7.39 4.98 -11.29
N VAL A 108 -7.82 3.96 -12.05
CA VAL A 108 -9.10 3.97 -12.80
C VAL A 108 -10.30 4.31 -11.92
N VAL A 109 -10.20 4.13 -10.60
CA VAL A 109 -11.23 4.57 -9.64
C VAL A 109 -11.48 6.07 -9.68
N ASP A 110 -10.60 6.86 -10.29
CA ASP A 110 -10.82 8.29 -10.51
C ASP A 110 -11.96 8.59 -11.48
N ASP A 111 -12.26 7.66 -12.39
CA ASP A 111 -13.31 7.82 -13.40
C ASP A 111 -14.72 7.74 -12.80
N VAL A 112 -14.83 7.34 -11.52
CA VAL A 112 -16.09 7.28 -10.77
C VAL A 112 -16.06 8.27 -9.61
N GLU A 113 -17.22 8.77 -9.19
CA GLU A 113 -17.30 9.77 -8.11
C GLU A 113 -16.89 9.17 -6.75
N ASP A 114 -17.36 7.95 -6.47
CA ASP A 114 -17.23 7.25 -5.21
C ASP A 114 -17.15 5.73 -5.48
N GLY A 115 -15.99 5.11 -5.32
CA GLY A 115 -15.79 3.73 -5.76
C GLY A 115 -14.53 3.03 -5.27
N MET A 116 -14.40 1.78 -5.70
CA MET A 116 -13.28 0.89 -5.41
C MET A 116 -12.81 0.20 -6.69
N ALA A 117 -11.52 0.30 -7.00
CA ALA A 117 -10.89 -0.49 -8.05
C ALA A 117 -10.22 -1.74 -7.46
N PHE A 118 -10.37 -2.87 -8.14
CA PHE A 118 -9.74 -4.14 -7.77
C PHE A 118 -8.99 -4.73 -8.96
N GLY A 119 -7.79 -5.26 -8.72
CA GLY A 119 -7.00 -5.93 -9.75
C GLY A 119 -6.83 -7.43 -9.54
N ARG A 120 -6.09 -8.07 -10.45
CA ARG A 120 -5.72 -9.49 -10.33
C ARG A 120 -4.43 -9.62 -9.54
N VAL A 121 -4.38 -10.63 -8.68
CA VAL A 121 -3.14 -11.06 -8.00
C VAL A 121 -2.66 -12.35 -8.65
N LYS A 122 -1.36 -12.43 -8.92
CA LYS A 122 -0.72 -13.63 -9.44
C LYS A 122 -0.23 -14.49 -8.27
N TYR A 123 -0.87 -15.64 -8.09
CA TYR A 123 -0.48 -16.68 -7.13
C TYR A 123 0.27 -17.81 -7.84
N PRO A 124 0.98 -18.69 -7.11
CA PRO A 124 1.60 -19.88 -7.70
C PRO A 124 0.60 -20.79 -8.42
N SER A 125 -0.64 -20.89 -7.93
CA SER A 125 -1.71 -21.69 -8.53
C SER A 125 -2.48 -20.98 -9.67
N GLY A 126 -2.06 -19.78 -10.07
CA GLY A 126 -2.68 -19.02 -11.16
C GLY A 126 -3.08 -17.60 -10.77
N ARG A 127 -3.81 -16.93 -11.67
CA ARG A 127 -4.27 -15.54 -11.47
C ARG A 127 -5.65 -15.55 -10.84
N ARG A 128 -5.87 -14.75 -9.79
CA ARG A 128 -7.17 -14.61 -9.12
C ARG A 128 -7.50 -13.14 -8.93
N LYS A 129 -8.77 -12.76 -9.15
CA LYS A 129 -9.26 -11.44 -8.70
C LYS A 129 -9.19 -11.41 -7.18
N SER A 130 -8.56 -10.39 -6.62
CA SER A 130 -8.44 -10.22 -5.17
C SER A 130 -9.12 -8.93 -4.77
N THR A 131 -10.13 -9.02 -3.91
CA THR A 131 -10.75 -7.83 -3.32
C THR A 131 -9.89 -7.21 -2.22
N LYS A 132 -8.78 -7.85 -1.85
CA LYS A 132 -7.86 -7.40 -0.80
C LYS A 132 -6.79 -6.44 -1.31
N VAL A 133 -6.53 -6.41 -2.63
CA VAL A 133 -5.68 -5.40 -3.25
C VAL A 133 -6.60 -4.45 -4.00
N CYS A 134 -6.78 -3.26 -3.44
CA CYS A 134 -7.78 -2.34 -3.94
C CYS A 134 -7.37 -0.89 -3.75
N MET A 135 -7.98 0.00 -4.52
CA MET A 135 -7.91 1.44 -4.31
C MET A 135 -9.31 1.99 -4.11
N VAL A 136 -9.47 2.88 -3.15
CA VAL A 136 -10.75 3.42 -2.69
C VAL A 136 -10.75 4.94 -2.86
N LYS A 137 -11.85 5.45 -3.41
CA LYS A 137 -12.19 6.88 -3.50
C LYS A 137 -13.52 7.10 -2.79
N GLY A 138 -13.56 8.02 -1.83
CA GLY A 138 -14.78 8.32 -1.08
C GLY A 138 -15.22 7.16 -0.17
N LYS A 139 -16.50 6.75 -0.26
CA LYS A 139 -17.09 5.69 0.58
C LYS A 139 -17.04 4.30 -0.06
N GLY A 140 -16.54 4.16 -1.28
CA GLY A 140 -16.44 2.92 -2.03
C GLY A 140 -17.77 2.38 -2.57
N LYS A 141 -18.65 3.22 -3.11
CA LYS A 141 -19.99 2.79 -3.58
C LYS A 141 -19.94 1.94 -4.85
N GLU A 142 -19.17 2.37 -5.85
CA GLU A 142 -19.04 1.67 -7.13
C GLU A 142 -17.86 0.69 -7.13
N ARG A 143 -17.95 -0.40 -7.91
CA ARG A 143 -16.87 -1.39 -8.01
C ARG A 143 -16.36 -1.50 -9.44
N VAL A 144 -15.10 -1.18 -9.63
CA VAL A 144 -14.37 -1.31 -10.90
C VAL A 144 -13.42 -2.49 -10.80
N PHE A 145 -13.39 -3.36 -11.82
CA PHE A 145 -12.47 -4.49 -11.87
C PHE A 145 -11.53 -4.33 -13.05
N VAL A 146 -10.25 -4.11 -12.76
CA VAL A 146 -9.22 -4.07 -13.79
C VAL A 146 -8.73 -5.48 -14.09
N ASP A 147 -8.47 -5.77 -15.37
CA ASP A 147 -8.02 -7.08 -15.82
C ASP A 147 -6.50 -7.29 -15.74
N GLU A 148 -5.78 -6.27 -15.27
CA GLU A 148 -4.34 -6.28 -15.07
C GLU A 148 -3.91 -7.01 -13.80
N VAL A 149 -2.68 -7.53 -13.81
CA VAL A 149 -2.02 -8.07 -12.61
C VAL A 149 -1.42 -6.92 -11.84
N VAL A 150 -1.99 -6.65 -10.67
CA VAL A 150 -1.60 -5.51 -9.83
C VAL A 150 -0.64 -5.91 -8.71
N ALA A 151 -0.57 -7.20 -8.35
CA ALA A 151 0.36 -7.72 -7.36
C ALA A 151 0.70 -9.20 -7.55
N TYR A 152 1.76 -9.65 -6.89
CA TYR A 152 2.28 -11.01 -6.92
C TYR A 152 2.37 -11.56 -5.49
N ALA A 153 1.87 -12.77 -5.25
CA ALA A 153 1.98 -13.40 -3.95
C ALA A 153 3.41 -13.91 -3.68
N PHE A 154 3.82 -13.85 -2.40
CA PHE A 154 5.10 -14.42 -1.93
C PHE A 154 5.28 -15.86 -2.45
N GLY A 155 6.49 -16.18 -2.94
CA GLY A 155 6.79 -17.45 -3.61
C GLY A 155 6.72 -17.41 -5.15
N TYR A 156 6.31 -16.29 -5.74
CA TYR A 156 6.47 -16.03 -7.16
C TYR A 156 7.84 -15.38 -7.44
N GLY A 157 8.77 -16.12 -8.07
CA GLY A 157 10.07 -15.58 -8.53
C GLY A 157 11.30 -15.87 -7.66
N LEU A 158 11.51 -17.13 -7.26
CA LEU A 158 12.87 -17.68 -7.21
C LEU A 158 13.11 -18.41 -8.54
N GLN A 159 13.45 -17.64 -9.57
CA GLN A 159 14.18 -18.10 -10.74
C GLN A 159 15.28 -17.09 -11.00
#